data_AF-A0A2D0W3I5-F1
#
_entry.id   AF-A0A2D0W3I5-F1
#
_cell.length_a   1.000
_cell.length_b   1.000
_cell.length_c   1.000
_cell.angle_alpha   90.00
_cell.angle_beta   90.00
_cell.angle_gamma   90.00
#
_symmetry.space_group_name_H-M   'P 1'
#
loop_
_entity.id
_entity.type
_entity.pdbx_description
1 polymer ?
#
loop_
_entity_poly.entity_id
_entity_poly.type
_entity_poly.pdbx_seq_one_letter_code
_entity_poly.pdbx_strand_id
1 'polypeptide(L)'
;LFNEMMCCCKMSTDAWKTLYNLILMKIMYLLYYLCNIINMCKVKMYNIMGLYASVNNNITTQRTYVTKLMRNYTTKKMNHINMNQWLVGMTDGDGTFNVYTNMKNKKIIFTYKITLMTKNSQLLYKIKSYLGIGSVMISNKNQPNLISYLIRDKNLLLNYLIPIFDKYPLLTSKRFNYLKFKHCLLISNDNNLSQIDKLNKINEINNLTFDNNYISDAWNPIKYIINNNNNVLNYDNLNINDIENIMTKSWLIGFIEAEGSFFITKKTANRFIHSFCITQKLDYIVLYSIKLLLNINNNIQNSHHIYMKGEVACRFNFYKLETTNSKNIEYIMNYFRYSNYTSKFLGMKSFEFNIWMRSYYKYKNNYNKLNHVQYILKRYRNSCKINNNNNV
;
A
#
# COMPACT_ATOMS: atom_id res chain seq x y z
N LEU A 1 -88.44 39.63 -11.67
CA LEU A 1 -89.24 39.72 -10.42
C LEU A 1 -89.05 38.38 -9.71
N PHE A 2 -88.20 38.14 -8.71
CA PHE A 2 -87.46 38.87 -7.69
C PHE A 2 -86.22 37.99 -7.36
N ASN A 3 -85.00 38.51 -7.40
CA ASN A 3 -84.17 38.90 -6.24
C ASN A 3 -84.08 37.93 -5.05
N GLU A 4 -82.82 37.53 -4.79
CA GLU A 4 -82.17 37.34 -3.49
C GLU A 4 -82.58 36.17 -2.57
N MET A 5 -81.65 35.23 -2.39
CA MET A 5 -80.94 35.04 -1.12
C MET A 5 -79.74 34.11 -1.33
N MET A 6 -78.58 34.68 -1.67
CA MET A 6 -77.30 34.03 -1.38
C MET A 6 -77.15 34.05 0.15
N CYS A 7 -77.56 32.97 0.82
CA CYS A 7 -77.17 32.73 2.21
C CYS A 7 -75.66 32.56 2.26
N CYS A 8 -74.96 33.67 2.49
CA CYS A 8 -73.56 33.66 2.86
C CYS A 8 -73.50 33.05 4.27
N CYS A 9 -73.36 31.73 4.37
CA CYS A 9 -73.13 31.04 5.63
C CYS A 9 -71.77 31.49 6.18
N LYS A 10 -71.75 32.63 6.89
CA LYS A 10 -70.65 33.02 7.74
C LYS A 10 -70.51 31.93 8.79
N MET A 11 -69.47 31.10 8.66
CA MET A 11 -69.05 30.18 9.71
C MET A 11 -69.01 30.95 11.04
N SER A 12 -69.56 30.36 12.11
CA SER A 12 -69.52 30.95 13.44
C SER A 12 -68.06 31.21 13.85
N THR A 13 -67.83 32.23 14.68
CA THR A 13 -66.49 32.59 15.16
C THR A 13 -65.78 31.42 15.84
N ASP A 14 -66.53 30.50 16.45
CA ASP A 14 -66.00 29.29 17.07
C ASP A 14 -65.60 28.22 16.05
N ALA A 15 -66.31 28.12 14.94
CA ALA A 15 -65.92 27.27 13.80
C ALA A 15 -64.64 27.78 13.13
N TRP A 16 -64.46 29.11 13.04
CA TRP A 16 -63.21 29.71 12.58
C TRP A 16 -62.03 29.46 13.53
N LYS A 17 -62.24 29.58 14.85
CA LYS A 17 -61.21 29.28 15.86
C LYS A 17 -60.78 27.81 15.83
N THR A 18 -61.74 26.90 15.70
CA THR A 18 -61.45 25.45 15.61
C THR A 18 -60.71 25.09 14.32
N LEU A 19 -61.12 25.64 13.18
CA LEU A 19 -60.39 25.45 11.91
C LEU A 19 -58.97 26.02 11.99
N TYR A 20 -58.81 27.22 12.55
CA TYR A 20 -57.51 27.85 12.76
C TYR A 20 -56.60 27.00 13.66
N ASN A 21 -57.12 26.49 14.78
CA ASN A 21 -56.38 25.61 15.68
C ASN A 21 -55.98 24.27 15.02
N LEU A 22 -56.84 23.69 14.19
CA LEU A 22 -56.53 22.47 13.42
C LEU A 22 -55.42 22.71 12.39
N ILE A 23 -55.45 23.86 11.71
CA ILE A 23 -54.39 24.27 10.77
C ILE A 23 -53.07 24.50 11.53
N LEU A 24 -53.11 25.18 12.68
CA LEU A 24 -51.93 25.43 13.52
C LEU A 24 -51.30 24.12 14.03
N MET A 25 -52.11 23.17 14.48
CA MET A 25 -51.66 21.84 14.89
C MET A 25 -50.97 21.09 13.74
N LYS A 26 -51.54 21.13 12.52
CA LYS A 26 -50.90 20.55 11.35
C LYS A 26 -49.59 21.23 10.98
N ILE A 27 -49.52 22.56 11.05
CA ILE A 27 -48.29 23.32 10.79
C ILE A 27 -47.21 23.00 11.83
N MET A 28 -47.56 22.93 13.12
CA MET A 28 -46.64 22.53 14.18
C MET A 28 -46.11 21.11 13.99
N TYR A 29 -46.97 20.18 13.59
CA TYR A 29 -46.57 18.80 13.28
C TYR A 29 -45.62 18.73 12.08
N LEU A 30 -45.89 19.52 11.02
CA LEU A 30 -45.03 19.62 9.84
C LEU A 30 -43.67 20.22 10.19
N LEU A 31 -43.65 21.28 11.01
CA LEU A 31 -42.42 21.92 11.52
C LEU A 31 -41.60 20.96 12.38
N TYR A 32 -42.25 20.16 13.23
CA TYR A 32 -41.58 19.12 14.02
C TYR A 32 -40.93 18.05 13.12
N TYR A 33 -41.63 17.61 12.07
CA TYR A 33 -41.09 16.65 11.11
C TYR A 33 -39.91 17.23 10.31
N LEU A 34 -40.01 18.49 9.87
CA LEU A 34 -38.92 19.22 9.22
C LEU A 34 -37.70 19.38 10.14
N CYS A 35 -37.92 19.70 11.43
CA CYS A 35 -36.84 19.80 12.42
C CYS A 35 -36.12 18.44 12.63
N ASN A 36 -36.86 17.34 12.63
CA ASN A 36 -36.29 15.99 12.71
C ASN A 36 -35.51 15.61 11.45
N ILE A 37 -35.98 15.99 10.26
CA ILE A 37 -35.23 15.82 9.00
C ILE A 37 -33.94 16.65 9.03
N ILE A 38 -34.00 17.92 9.45
CA ILE A 38 -32.82 18.79 9.59
C ILE A 38 -31.84 18.21 10.62
N ASN A 39 -32.32 17.67 11.74
CA ASN A 39 -31.46 17.01 12.73
C ASN A 39 -30.85 15.69 12.23
N MET A 40 -31.53 14.94 11.35
CA MET A 40 -30.97 13.78 10.65
C MET A 40 -29.95 14.19 9.58
N CYS A 41 -30.08 15.37 8.99
CA CYS A 41 -29.13 15.95 8.03
C CYS A 41 -27.93 16.67 8.69
N LYS A 42 -27.95 16.90 10.02
CA LYS A 42 -26.81 17.44 10.76
C LYS A 42 -25.73 16.38 10.91
N VAL A 43 -24.80 16.35 9.97
CA VAL A 43 -23.50 15.70 10.18
C VAL A 43 -22.77 16.48 11.26
N LYS A 44 -22.44 15.84 12.40
CA LYS A 44 -21.55 16.42 13.42
C LYS A 44 -20.22 16.79 12.75
N MET A 45 -20.04 18.09 12.47
CA MET A 45 -18.77 18.63 12.01
C MET A 45 -17.80 18.68 13.19
N TYR A 46 -16.79 17.81 13.17
CA TYR A 46 -15.62 17.99 14.02
C TYR A 46 -14.74 19.07 13.36
N ASN A 47 -14.28 20.05 14.14
CA ASN A 47 -13.45 21.20 13.71
C ASN A 47 -12.04 20.84 13.21
N ILE A 48 -11.85 19.67 12.59
CA ILE A 48 -10.56 19.24 12.04
C ILE A 48 -10.73 19.02 10.54
N MET A 49 -10.14 19.93 9.76
CA MET A 49 -10.13 19.92 8.30
C MET A 49 -9.54 18.58 7.78
N GLY A 50 -10.28 17.82 6.97
CA GLY A 50 -9.77 16.64 6.24
C GLY A 50 -10.44 15.27 6.52
N LEU A 51 -11.60 15.22 7.16
CA LEU A 51 -12.29 13.95 7.46
C LEU A 51 -13.63 13.80 6.72
N TYR A 52 -13.63 13.31 5.48
CA TYR A 52 -14.83 12.73 4.88
C TYR A 52 -14.54 11.40 4.17
N ALA A 53 -15.19 10.35 4.65
CA ALA A 53 -15.52 9.15 3.86
C ALA A 53 -16.81 8.61 4.47
N SER A 54 -17.92 8.71 3.74
CA SER A 54 -19.17 8.03 4.07
C SER A 54 -19.02 6.56 3.76
N VAL A 55 -19.27 5.69 4.75
CA VAL A 55 -19.60 4.29 4.50
C VAL A 55 -21.11 4.22 4.51
N ASN A 56 -21.73 4.07 3.35
CA ASN A 56 -23.13 3.65 3.27
C ASN A 56 -23.21 2.40 2.40
N ASN A 57 -24.08 1.48 2.79
CA ASN A 57 -24.11 0.10 2.31
C ASN A 57 -24.26 0.03 0.78
N ASN A 58 -23.47 -0.89 0.20
CA ASN A 58 -23.56 -1.47 -1.14
C ASN A 58 -23.06 -0.71 -2.38
N ILE A 59 -22.63 0.56 -2.31
CA ILE A 59 -21.88 1.17 -3.41
C ILE A 59 -20.77 2.07 -2.87
N THR A 60 -19.54 1.57 -2.83
CA THR A 60 -18.36 2.39 -2.53
C THR A 60 -17.86 3.06 -3.80
N THR A 61 -18.30 4.29 -4.08
CA THR A 61 -17.62 5.16 -5.05
C THR A 61 -16.65 6.08 -4.31
N GLN A 62 -15.37 6.04 -4.68
CA GLN A 62 -14.43 7.10 -4.33
C GLN A 62 -14.81 8.36 -5.11
N ARG A 63 -15.45 9.35 -4.46
CA ARG A 63 -15.49 10.72 -5.00
C ARG A 63 -14.15 11.41 -4.69
N THR A 64 -13.25 11.46 -5.67
CA THR A 64 -11.97 12.18 -5.58
C THR A 64 -12.01 13.64 -6.06
N TYR A 65 -13.19 14.23 -6.27
CA TYR A 65 -13.30 15.60 -6.80
C TYR A 65 -14.02 16.58 -5.86
N VAL A 66 -13.47 16.81 -4.66
CA VAL A 66 -13.87 17.96 -3.81
C VAL A 66 -12.73 18.97 -3.60
N THR A 67 -11.60 18.83 -4.30
CA THR A 67 -10.46 19.76 -4.16
C THR A 67 -10.48 20.95 -5.13
N LYS A 68 -11.56 21.19 -5.89
CA LYS A 68 -11.60 22.35 -6.81
C LYS A 68 -11.86 23.72 -6.13
N LEU A 69 -11.91 23.78 -4.81
CA LEU A 69 -12.02 25.03 -4.05
C LEU A 69 -11.11 25.03 -2.81
N MET A 70 -9.80 25.08 -3.02
CA MET A 70 -8.86 25.50 -1.98
C MET A 70 -7.85 26.48 -2.58
N ARG A 71 -8.09 27.74 -2.23
CA ARG A 71 -7.29 28.95 -2.43
C ARG A 71 -5.80 28.71 -2.14
N ASN A 72 -4.94 29.37 -2.92
CA ASN A 72 -3.48 29.42 -2.80
C ASN A 72 -3.01 29.62 -1.34
N TYR A 73 -2.68 28.51 -0.68
CA TYR A 73 -1.76 28.54 0.45
C TYR A 73 -0.39 28.17 -0.11
N THR A 74 0.54 29.13 -0.06
CA THR A 74 1.95 28.91 -0.31
C THR A 74 2.47 27.88 0.70
N THR A 75 2.51 26.61 0.30
CA THR A 75 3.04 25.54 1.13
C THR A 75 4.56 25.61 1.10
N LYS A 76 5.14 25.89 2.26
CA LYS A 76 6.50 25.52 2.64
C LYS A 76 6.80 24.14 2.04
N LYS A 77 7.78 24.06 1.13
CA LYS A 77 8.31 22.88 0.40
C LYS A 77 7.72 21.56 0.94
N MET A 78 6.61 21.08 0.37
CA MET A 78 6.02 19.81 0.77
C MET A 78 7.06 18.70 0.58
N ASN A 79 7.19 17.81 1.57
CA ASN A 79 8.01 16.60 1.49
C ASN A 79 7.46 15.68 0.38
N HIS A 80 7.78 15.98 -0.87
CA HIS A 80 7.33 15.19 -2.02
C HIS A 80 8.05 13.85 -2.04
N ILE A 81 7.28 12.77 -2.23
CA ILE A 81 7.82 11.43 -2.46
C ILE A 81 8.55 11.46 -3.80
N ASN A 82 9.84 11.09 -3.78
CA ASN A 82 10.58 10.85 -5.01
C ASN A 82 10.11 9.53 -5.60
N MET A 83 9.36 9.60 -6.70
CA MET A 83 8.73 8.44 -7.32
C MET A 83 9.72 7.40 -7.86
N ASN A 84 10.94 7.80 -8.26
CA ASN A 84 11.97 6.84 -8.68
C ASN A 84 12.47 6.01 -7.50
N GLN A 85 12.80 6.65 -6.38
CA GLN A 85 13.20 5.95 -5.15
C GLN A 85 12.06 5.09 -4.59
N TRP A 86 10.84 5.60 -4.62
CA TRP A 86 9.65 4.83 -4.24
C TRP A 86 9.46 3.60 -5.14
N LEU A 87 9.65 3.75 -6.46
CA LEU A 87 9.57 2.63 -7.40
C LEU A 87 10.63 1.58 -7.06
N VAL A 88 11.88 1.99 -6.77
CA VAL A 88 12.96 1.07 -6.38
C VAL A 88 12.58 0.30 -5.11
N GLY A 89 12.04 0.96 -4.09
CA GLY A 89 11.56 0.30 -2.88
C GLY A 89 10.40 -0.68 -3.14
N MET A 90 9.44 -0.29 -3.97
CA MET A 90 8.34 -1.16 -4.41
C MET A 90 8.88 -2.38 -5.17
N THR A 91 9.90 -2.18 -6.00
CA THR A 91 10.59 -3.25 -6.73
C THR A 91 11.34 -4.18 -5.80
N ASP A 92 12.01 -3.67 -4.77
CA ASP A 92 12.70 -4.49 -3.75
C ASP A 92 11.73 -5.45 -3.05
N GLY A 93 10.48 -5.04 -2.80
CA GLY A 93 9.41 -5.93 -2.32
C GLY A 93 8.86 -6.85 -3.41
N ASP A 94 8.00 -6.31 -4.31
CA ASP A 94 7.17 -7.12 -5.23
C ASP A 94 7.68 -7.16 -6.69
N GLY A 95 8.75 -6.45 -7.01
CA GLY A 95 9.31 -6.42 -8.37
C GLY A 95 10.03 -7.71 -8.77
N THR A 96 10.07 -7.99 -10.07
CA THR A 96 10.80 -9.12 -10.66
C THR A 96 11.54 -8.70 -11.91
N PHE A 97 12.80 -9.12 -12.02
CA PHE A 97 13.61 -9.06 -13.23
C PHE A 97 13.75 -10.49 -13.77
N ASN A 98 13.29 -10.73 -15.00
CA ASN A 98 13.31 -12.06 -15.61
C ASN A 98 13.96 -12.03 -16.99
N VAL A 99 14.84 -12.98 -17.24
CA VAL A 99 15.45 -13.24 -18.54
C VAL A 99 15.08 -14.65 -18.95
N TYR A 100 14.25 -14.77 -19.99
CA TYR A 100 13.86 -16.06 -20.55
C TYR A 100 14.62 -16.31 -21.85
N THR A 101 15.24 -17.48 -21.96
CA THR A 101 15.94 -17.94 -23.15
C THR A 101 15.27 -19.20 -23.70
N ASN A 102 15.26 -19.33 -25.03
CA ASN A 102 14.82 -20.52 -25.72
C ASN A 102 15.83 -20.85 -26.82
N MET A 103 16.56 -21.95 -26.63
CA MET A 103 17.61 -22.41 -27.55
C MET A 103 17.04 -22.84 -28.90
N LYS A 104 15.89 -23.54 -28.91
CA LYS A 104 15.27 -24.05 -30.14
C LYS A 104 14.83 -22.91 -31.06
N ASN A 105 14.14 -21.93 -30.49
CA ASN A 105 13.60 -20.78 -31.24
C ASN A 105 14.56 -19.58 -31.26
N LYS A 106 15.79 -19.77 -30.78
CA LYS A 106 16.84 -18.75 -30.64
C LYS A 106 16.34 -17.42 -30.04
N LYS A 107 15.43 -17.49 -29.07
CA LYS A 107 14.69 -16.33 -28.55
C LYS A 107 15.18 -15.94 -27.17
N ILE A 108 15.36 -14.63 -26.96
CA ILE A 108 15.70 -14.04 -25.66
C ILE A 108 14.61 -13.00 -25.33
N ILE A 109 13.93 -13.17 -24.20
CA ILE A 109 12.86 -12.29 -23.73
C ILE A 109 13.27 -11.72 -22.38
N PHE A 110 13.29 -10.40 -22.29
CA PHE A 110 13.47 -9.68 -21.04
C PHE A 110 12.10 -9.28 -20.52
N THR A 111 11.89 -9.36 -19.21
CA THR A 111 10.67 -8.89 -18.59
C THR A 111 10.99 -8.30 -17.24
N TYR A 112 10.75 -7.00 -17.10
CA TYR A 112 10.53 -6.39 -15.81
C TYR A 112 9.04 -6.46 -15.49
N LYS A 113 8.67 -6.88 -14.28
CA LYS A 113 7.26 -6.93 -13.86
C LYS A 113 7.09 -6.61 -12.38
N ILE A 114 5.94 -6.01 -12.05
CA ILE A 114 5.39 -5.94 -10.69
C ILE A 114 4.00 -6.58 -10.76
N THR A 115 3.79 -7.65 -9.98
CA THR A 115 2.52 -8.38 -9.95
C THR A 115 1.84 -8.16 -8.61
N LEU A 116 0.62 -7.63 -8.65
CA LEU A 116 -0.20 -7.37 -7.47
C LEU A 116 -1.58 -8.03 -7.60
N MET A 117 -2.34 -8.02 -6.51
CA MET A 117 -3.76 -8.38 -6.57
C MET A 117 -4.57 -7.35 -7.38
N THR A 118 -5.64 -7.78 -8.04
CA THR A 118 -6.50 -6.91 -8.88
C THR A 118 -7.05 -5.67 -8.18
N LYS A 119 -7.34 -5.76 -6.87
CA LYS A 119 -7.74 -4.60 -6.07
C LYS A 119 -6.68 -3.48 -6.03
N ASN A 120 -5.42 -3.82 -6.24
CA ASN A 120 -4.30 -2.88 -6.34
C ASN A 120 -4.01 -2.44 -7.78
N SER A 121 -4.89 -2.72 -8.75
CA SER A 121 -4.71 -2.34 -10.15
C SER A 121 -4.46 -0.84 -10.35
N GLN A 122 -5.11 0.01 -9.56
CA GLN A 122 -4.89 1.47 -9.60
C GLN A 122 -3.43 1.84 -9.34
N LEU A 123 -2.73 1.12 -8.46
CA LEU A 123 -1.31 1.36 -8.20
C LEU A 123 -0.45 1.04 -9.43
N LEU A 124 -0.77 -0.05 -10.13
CA LEU A 124 -0.07 -0.43 -11.37
C LEU A 124 -0.31 0.57 -12.50
N TYR A 125 -1.54 1.06 -12.65
CA TYR A 125 -1.83 2.13 -13.61
C TYR A 125 -1.13 3.45 -13.25
N LYS A 126 -0.97 3.74 -11.95
CA LYS A 126 -0.18 4.89 -11.48
C LYS A 126 1.32 4.75 -11.79
N ILE A 127 1.88 3.55 -11.67
CA ILE A 127 3.26 3.25 -12.09
C ILE A 127 3.39 3.45 -13.60
N LYS A 128 2.46 2.90 -14.39
CA LYS A 128 2.42 3.06 -15.85
C LYS A 128 2.34 4.54 -16.24
N SER A 129 1.45 5.32 -15.63
CA SER A 129 1.30 6.74 -15.95
C SER A 129 2.53 7.56 -15.56
N TYR A 130 3.19 7.21 -14.46
CA TYR A 130 4.43 7.84 -14.03
C TYR A 130 5.60 7.56 -14.98
N LEU A 131 5.79 6.29 -15.37
CA LEU A 131 6.90 5.90 -16.26
C LEU A 131 6.62 6.26 -17.72
N GLY A 132 5.36 6.43 -18.12
CA GLY A 132 4.95 6.67 -19.50
C GLY A 132 5.10 5.46 -20.42
N ILE A 133 5.60 4.33 -19.91
CA ILE A 133 5.93 3.13 -20.69
C ILE A 133 5.37 1.85 -20.03
N GLY A 134 5.39 0.75 -20.78
CA GLY A 134 4.94 -0.56 -20.32
C GLY A 134 3.43 -0.79 -20.45
N SER A 135 2.99 -1.98 -20.04
CA SER A 135 1.59 -2.39 -20.10
C SER A 135 1.11 -2.97 -18.78
N VAL A 136 -0.20 -2.91 -18.55
CA VAL A 136 -0.87 -3.54 -17.40
C VAL A 136 -1.76 -4.65 -17.96
N MET A 137 -1.56 -5.88 -17.50
CA MET A 137 -2.25 -7.07 -18.01
C MET A 137 -2.60 -8.01 -16.86
N ILE A 138 -3.72 -8.74 -16.97
CA ILE A 138 -4.05 -9.84 -16.06
C ILE A 138 -2.99 -10.94 -16.25
N SER A 139 -2.41 -11.44 -15.16
CA SER A 139 -1.22 -12.32 -15.24
C SER A 139 -1.53 -13.68 -15.85
N ASN A 140 -2.69 -14.25 -15.53
CA ASN A 140 -3.16 -15.53 -16.04
C ASN A 140 -4.69 -15.52 -16.13
N LYS A 141 -5.25 -16.00 -17.25
CA LYS A 141 -6.70 -16.15 -17.42
C LYS A 141 -7.30 -17.06 -16.33
N ASN A 142 -6.54 -18.05 -15.86
CA ASN A 142 -6.97 -19.00 -14.83
C ASN A 142 -6.78 -18.46 -13.40
N GLN A 143 -6.12 -17.31 -13.23
CA GLN A 143 -5.95 -16.63 -11.94
C GLN A 143 -6.34 -15.15 -12.09
N PRO A 144 -7.64 -14.84 -12.29
CA PRO A 144 -8.09 -13.48 -12.57
C PRO A 144 -7.82 -12.50 -11.42
N ASN A 145 -7.41 -12.99 -10.24
CA ASN A 145 -7.11 -12.17 -9.06
C ASN A 145 -5.73 -11.49 -9.09
N LEU A 146 -4.87 -11.82 -10.06
CA LEU A 146 -3.53 -11.22 -10.19
C LEU A 146 -3.42 -10.38 -11.46
N ILE A 147 -2.85 -9.19 -11.30
CA ILE A 147 -2.61 -8.22 -12.37
C ILE A 147 -1.16 -7.79 -12.32
N SER A 148 -0.55 -7.59 -13.48
CA SER A 148 0.87 -7.27 -13.61
C SER A 148 1.08 -6.02 -14.43
N TYR A 149 1.89 -5.11 -13.93
CA TYR A 149 2.58 -4.12 -14.75
C TYR A 149 3.83 -4.78 -15.32
N LEU A 150 4.08 -4.64 -16.62
CA LEU A 150 5.23 -5.27 -17.27
C LEU A 150 5.84 -4.42 -18.39
N ILE A 151 7.14 -4.55 -18.55
CA ILE A 151 7.93 -3.96 -19.64
C ILE A 151 8.75 -5.09 -20.26
N ARG A 152 8.58 -5.31 -21.56
CA ARG A 152 9.27 -6.35 -22.33
C ARG A 152 10.15 -5.82 -23.46
N ASP A 153 9.85 -4.61 -23.92
CA ASP A 153 10.62 -3.97 -24.98
C ASP A 153 12.03 -3.66 -24.49
N LYS A 154 13.04 -4.14 -25.21
CA LYS A 154 14.46 -4.00 -24.81
C LYS A 154 14.92 -2.54 -24.82
N ASN A 155 14.47 -1.75 -25.79
CA ASN A 155 14.85 -0.34 -25.91
C ASN A 155 14.23 0.47 -24.77
N LEU A 156 12.96 0.19 -24.42
CA LEU A 156 12.33 0.84 -23.28
C LEU A 156 13.00 0.45 -21.95
N LEU A 157 13.39 -0.81 -21.80
CA LEU A 157 14.15 -1.27 -20.64
C LEU A 157 15.50 -0.53 -20.53
N LEU A 158 16.28 -0.46 -21.61
CA LEU A 158 17.59 0.19 -21.63
C LEU A 158 17.51 1.70 -21.39
N ASN A 159 16.57 2.38 -22.03
CA ASN A 159 16.56 3.86 -22.05
C ASN A 159 15.83 4.48 -20.85
N TYR A 160 14.88 3.76 -20.25
CA TYR A 160 14.06 4.30 -19.15
C TYR A 160 14.22 3.53 -17.84
N LEU A 161 14.22 2.19 -17.89
CA LEU A 161 14.25 1.38 -16.67
C LEU A 161 15.67 1.33 -16.08
N ILE A 162 16.68 0.96 -16.87
CA ILE A 162 18.06 0.81 -16.41
C ILE A 162 18.59 2.09 -15.72
N PRO A 163 18.41 3.31 -16.28
CA PRO A 163 18.91 4.53 -15.65
C PRO A 163 18.33 4.81 -14.26
N ILE A 164 17.08 4.40 -13.99
CA ILE A 164 16.46 4.56 -12.67
C ILE A 164 17.19 3.69 -11.64
N PHE A 165 17.40 2.41 -11.96
CA PHE A 165 18.00 1.44 -11.03
C PHE A 165 19.54 1.53 -10.96
N ASP A 166 20.18 2.16 -11.93
CA ASP A 166 21.59 2.55 -11.83
C ASP A 166 21.77 3.77 -10.92
N LYS A 167 20.87 4.76 -11.03
CA LYS A 167 20.89 5.94 -10.17
C LYS A 167 20.49 5.64 -8.72
N TYR A 168 19.51 4.75 -8.54
CA TYR A 168 19.00 4.34 -7.23
C TYR A 168 19.11 2.81 -7.10
N PRO A 169 20.20 2.30 -6.50
CA PRO A 169 20.41 0.87 -6.42
C PRO A 169 19.40 0.19 -5.48
N LEU A 170 19.04 -1.05 -5.83
CA LEU A 170 18.22 -1.92 -4.99
C LEU A 170 18.97 -2.27 -3.70
N LEU A 171 18.27 -2.28 -2.57
CA LEU A 171 18.89 -2.52 -1.26
C LEU A 171 18.83 -3.99 -0.83
N THR A 172 18.03 -4.83 -1.51
CA THR A 172 17.89 -6.26 -1.20
C THR A 172 18.78 -7.13 -2.08
N SER A 173 18.78 -8.44 -1.82
CA SER A 173 19.36 -9.47 -2.68
C SER A 173 18.86 -9.41 -4.13
N LYS A 174 17.74 -8.72 -4.39
CA LYS A 174 17.23 -8.45 -5.74
C LYS A 174 18.16 -7.59 -6.59
N ARG A 175 19.09 -6.87 -5.97
CA ARG A 175 20.20 -6.19 -6.66
C ARG A 175 21.00 -7.13 -7.55
N PHE A 176 21.30 -8.35 -7.08
CA PHE A 176 21.98 -9.37 -7.87
C PHE A 176 21.18 -9.74 -9.13
N ASN A 177 19.87 -9.95 -8.99
CA ASN A 177 18.98 -10.27 -10.10
C ASN A 177 18.91 -9.11 -11.12
N TYR A 178 18.89 -7.87 -10.66
CA TYR A 178 18.96 -6.70 -11.51
C TYR A 178 20.29 -6.63 -12.28
N LEU A 179 21.43 -6.84 -11.60
CA LEU A 179 22.75 -6.80 -12.24
C LEU A 179 22.87 -7.88 -13.33
N LYS A 180 22.42 -9.11 -13.05
CA LYS A 180 22.32 -10.18 -14.06
C LYS A 180 21.43 -9.76 -15.22
N PHE A 181 20.24 -9.23 -14.92
CA PHE A 181 19.30 -8.77 -15.93
C PHE A 181 19.91 -7.69 -16.84
N LYS A 182 20.57 -6.68 -16.26
CA LYS A 182 21.26 -5.61 -16.98
C LYS A 182 22.37 -6.17 -17.85
N HIS A 183 23.21 -7.05 -17.31
CA HIS A 183 24.32 -7.65 -18.05
C HIS A 183 23.83 -8.48 -19.25
N CYS A 184 22.82 -9.32 -19.04
CA CYS A 184 22.19 -10.09 -20.12
C CYS A 184 21.55 -9.18 -21.18
N LEU A 185 20.95 -8.06 -20.77
CA LEU A 185 20.33 -7.09 -21.68
C LEU A 185 21.38 -6.41 -22.58
N LEU A 186 22.56 -6.06 -22.03
CA LEU A 186 23.68 -5.50 -22.78
C LEU A 186 24.25 -6.52 -23.78
N ILE A 187 24.48 -7.76 -23.37
CA ILE A 187 24.92 -8.85 -24.27
C ILE A 187 23.91 -9.05 -25.41
N SER A 188 22.61 -9.01 -25.08
CA SER A 188 21.59 -9.15 -26.11
C SER A 188 21.59 -8.00 -27.13
N ASN A 189 22.09 -6.83 -26.75
CA ASN A 189 22.14 -5.62 -27.59
C ASN A 189 23.47 -5.48 -28.35
N ASP A 190 24.44 -6.34 -28.09
CA ASP A 190 25.74 -6.32 -28.78
C ASP A 190 25.59 -6.81 -30.23
N ASN A 191 25.87 -5.96 -31.22
CA ASN A 191 25.74 -6.31 -32.63
C ASN A 191 26.87 -7.23 -33.13
N ASN A 192 27.97 -7.36 -32.39
CA ASN A 192 29.13 -8.16 -32.78
C ASN A 192 28.96 -9.65 -32.48
N LEU A 193 27.97 -10.02 -31.67
CA LEU A 193 27.73 -11.41 -31.26
C LEU A 193 26.63 -12.05 -32.10
N SER A 194 26.86 -13.29 -32.52
CA SER A 194 25.81 -14.10 -33.14
C SER A 194 24.70 -14.39 -32.13
N GLN A 195 23.48 -14.67 -32.62
CA GLN A 195 22.34 -14.94 -31.75
C GLN A 195 22.55 -16.19 -30.87
N ILE A 196 23.34 -17.17 -31.35
CA ILE A 196 23.65 -18.37 -30.57
C ILE A 196 24.68 -18.09 -29.48
N ASP A 197 25.69 -17.27 -29.76
CA ASP A 197 26.68 -16.87 -28.75
C ASP A 197 26.05 -16.04 -27.63
N LYS A 198 25.12 -15.15 -28.00
CA LYS A 198 24.30 -14.39 -27.03
C LYS A 198 23.55 -15.34 -26.10
N LEU A 199 22.91 -16.38 -26.64
CA LEU A 199 22.15 -17.35 -25.86
C LEU A 199 23.05 -18.14 -24.90
N ASN A 200 24.21 -18.61 -25.37
CA ASN A 200 25.16 -19.36 -24.54
C ASN A 200 25.64 -18.51 -23.36
N LYS A 201 26.13 -17.29 -23.63
CA LYS A 201 26.58 -16.36 -22.59
C LYS A 201 25.47 -16.00 -21.59
N ILE A 202 24.26 -15.72 -22.08
CA ILE A 202 23.12 -15.38 -21.20
C ILE A 202 22.71 -16.57 -20.33
N ASN A 203 22.76 -17.80 -20.85
CA ASN A 203 22.46 -19.01 -20.08
C ASN A 203 23.49 -19.23 -18.96
N GLU A 204 24.78 -19.03 -19.25
CA GLU A 204 25.85 -19.08 -18.24
C GLU A 204 25.58 -18.10 -17.10
N ILE A 205 25.26 -16.84 -17.43
CA ILE A 205 24.93 -15.81 -16.43
C ILE A 205 23.66 -16.18 -15.66
N ASN A 206 22.63 -16.67 -16.34
CA ASN A 206 21.36 -17.05 -15.72
C ASN A 206 21.54 -18.16 -14.67
N ASN A 207 22.52 -19.05 -14.86
CA ASN A 207 22.83 -20.12 -13.90
C ASN A 207 23.58 -19.64 -12.66
N LEU A 208 24.13 -18.42 -12.65
CA LEU A 208 24.81 -17.86 -11.47
C LEU A 208 23.84 -17.70 -10.30
N THR A 209 24.24 -18.18 -9.14
CA THR A 209 23.59 -17.95 -7.85
C THR A 209 24.46 -17.05 -6.98
N PHE A 210 23.86 -16.34 -6.03
CA PHE A 210 24.59 -15.58 -5.02
C PHE A 210 24.70 -16.38 -3.72
N ASP A 211 25.72 -16.08 -2.93
CA ASP A 211 25.95 -16.74 -1.63
C ASP A 211 24.88 -16.37 -0.60
N ASN A 212 24.64 -17.25 0.38
CA ASN A 212 23.63 -17.00 1.43
C ASN A 212 23.87 -15.70 2.22
N ASN A 213 25.10 -15.19 2.24
CA ASN A 213 25.51 -13.96 2.92
C ASN A 213 25.62 -12.76 1.97
N TYR A 214 25.06 -12.85 0.75
CA TYR A 214 25.06 -11.75 -0.20
C TYR A 214 24.40 -10.50 0.40
N ILE A 215 25.10 -9.37 0.26
CA ILE A 215 24.60 -8.05 0.61
C ILE A 215 24.73 -7.18 -0.64
N SER A 216 23.69 -6.41 -0.95
CA SER A 216 23.70 -5.44 -2.05
C SER A 216 24.91 -4.48 -1.94
N ASP A 217 25.54 -4.19 -3.08
CA ASP A 217 26.61 -3.19 -3.19
C ASP A 217 26.18 -1.79 -2.76
N ALA A 218 24.87 -1.52 -2.70
CA ALA A 218 24.31 -0.30 -2.13
C ALA A 218 24.71 -0.07 -0.65
N TRP A 219 25.07 -1.12 0.07
CA TRP A 219 25.48 -1.06 1.48
C TRP A 219 26.98 -0.91 1.69
N ASN A 220 27.78 -0.87 0.61
CA ASN A 220 29.23 -0.67 0.70
C ASN A 220 29.65 0.52 1.58
N PRO A 221 28.96 1.69 1.58
CA PRO A 221 29.35 2.82 2.41
C PRO A 221 29.34 2.54 3.92
N ILE A 222 28.63 1.52 4.40
CA ILE A 222 28.59 1.14 5.82
C ILE A 222 29.13 -0.26 6.08
N LYS A 223 29.62 -0.96 5.06
CA LYS A 223 30.04 -2.36 5.15
C LYS A 223 31.23 -2.55 6.11
N TYR A 224 32.14 -1.58 6.17
CA TYR A 224 33.28 -1.62 7.09
C TYR A 224 32.82 -1.54 8.56
N ILE A 225 31.78 -0.73 8.86
CA ILE A 225 31.22 -0.59 10.21
C ILE A 225 30.65 -1.94 10.69
N ILE A 226 30.02 -2.68 9.77
CA ILE A 226 29.32 -3.93 10.08
C ILE A 226 30.27 -5.12 10.26
N ASN A 227 31.43 -5.11 9.58
CA ASN A 227 32.34 -6.25 9.49
C ASN A 227 33.48 -6.27 10.53
N ASN A 228 33.46 -5.40 11.54
CA ASN A 228 34.63 -5.19 12.40
C ASN A 228 35.05 -6.39 13.27
N ASN A 229 34.22 -7.42 13.49
CA ASN A 229 34.55 -8.55 14.37
C ASN A 229 34.33 -9.92 13.71
N ASN A 230 35.40 -10.58 13.24
CA ASN A 230 35.47 -12.03 12.96
C ASN A 230 34.42 -12.59 11.98
N ASN A 231 34.15 -11.92 10.86
CA ASN A 231 33.17 -12.34 9.84
C ASN A 231 31.71 -12.48 10.34
N VAL A 232 31.40 -11.98 11.54
CA VAL A 232 30.03 -11.87 12.05
C VAL A 232 29.55 -10.44 11.83
N LEU A 233 28.42 -10.29 11.13
CA LEU A 233 27.81 -8.99 10.90
C LEU A 233 27.29 -8.42 12.22
N ASN A 234 27.97 -7.39 12.75
CA ASN A 234 27.52 -6.66 13.93
C ASN A 234 26.96 -5.30 13.53
N TYR A 235 25.70 -5.04 13.89
CA TYR A 235 24.99 -3.84 13.48
C TYR A 235 24.88 -2.77 14.58
N ASP A 236 25.39 -3.04 15.79
CA ASP A 236 25.18 -2.19 16.98
C ASP A 236 25.80 -0.80 16.86
N ASN A 237 26.80 -0.63 15.99
CA ASN A 237 27.49 0.65 15.75
C ASN A 237 26.85 1.49 14.62
N LEU A 238 25.74 1.04 14.02
CA LEU A 238 25.11 1.78 12.94
C LEU A 238 24.35 3.01 13.43
N ASN A 239 24.67 4.17 12.86
CA ASN A 239 23.95 5.40 13.10
C ASN A 239 22.79 5.58 12.09
N ILE A 240 21.72 6.24 12.53
CA ILE A 240 20.56 6.60 11.70
C ILE A 240 20.98 7.44 10.50
N ASN A 241 21.90 8.39 10.67
CA ASN A 241 22.33 9.28 9.59
C ASN A 241 22.96 8.52 8.41
N ASP A 242 23.77 7.49 8.69
CA ASP A 242 24.40 6.67 7.65
C ASP A 242 23.34 5.86 6.88
N ILE A 243 22.30 5.42 7.59
CA ILE A 243 21.18 4.66 7.01
C ILE A 243 20.30 5.58 6.16
N GLU A 244 19.99 6.80 6.60
CA GLU A 244 19.15 7.73 5.83
C GLU A 244 19.75 8.11 4.48
N ASN A 245 21.09 8.12 4.37
CA ASN A 245 21.81 8.34 3.12
C ASN A 245 21.63 7.19 2.11
N ILE A 246 21.44 5.96 2.58
CA ILE A 246 21.26 4.76 1.75
C ILE A 246 19.77 4.45 1.55
N MET A 247 19.04 4.25 2.66
CA MET A 247 17.63 3.93 2.72
C MET A 247 16.79 5.20 2.85
N THR A 248 16.56 5.86 1.72
CA THR A 248 15.73 7.06 1.69
C THR A 248 14.30 6.80 2.14
N LYS A 249 13.65 7.83 2.68
CA LYS A 249 12.23 7.77 3.09
C LYS A 249 11.30 7.34 1.95
N SER A 250 11.56 7.79 0.71
CA SER A 250 10.76 7.40 -0.47
C SER A 250 10.88 5.91 -0.77
N TRP A 251 12.11 5.37 -0.71
CA TRP A 251 12.35 3.92 -0.85
C TRP A 251 11.61 3.14 0.23
N LEU A 252 11.70 3.57 1.50
CA LEU A 252 11.04 2.89 2.61
C LEU A 252 9.52 2.84 2.46
N ILE A 253 8.90 3.93 1.97
CA ILE A 253 7.46 3.96 1.69
C ILE A 253 7.11 2.93 0.60
N GLY A 254 7.88 2.85 -0.48
CA GLY A 254 7.68 1.87 -1.55
C GLY A 254 7.83 0.43 -1.05
N PHE A 255 8.85 0.17 -0.25
CA PHE A 255 9.09 -1.16 0.32
C PHE A 255 7.97 -1.60 1.27
N ILE A 256 7.48 -0.70 2.13
CA ILE A 256 6.34 -0.99 3.04
C ILE A 256 5.01 -1.09 2.29
N GLU A 257 4.85 -0.42 1.16
CA GLU A 257 3.69 -0.60 0.27
C GLU A 257 3.53 -2.07 -0.14
N ALA A 258 4.66 -2.74 -0.44
CA ALA A 258 4.74 -4.15 -0.77
C ALA A 258 4.72 -5.06 0.48
N GLU A 259 5.74 -4.98 1.34
CA GLU A 259 6.02 -5.96 2.39
C GLU A 259 5.40 -5.62 3.76
N GLY A 260 5.00 -4.37 3.97
CA GLY A 260 4.54 -3.89 5.27
C GLY A 260 3.12 -4.35 5.60
N SER A 261 2.82 -4.57 6.88
CA SER A 261 1.50 -4.99 7.34
C SER A 261 1.03 -4.17 8.55
N PHE A 262 -0.08 -3.46 8.38
CA PHE A 262 -0.76 -2.70 9.43
C PHE A 262 -2.01 -3.46 9.88
N PHE A 263 -2.07 -3.92 11.13
CA PHE A 263 -3.20 -4.74 11.58
C PHE A 263 -3.52 -4.53 13.06
N ILE A 264 -4.66 -5.07 13.46
CA ILE A 264 -5.06 -5.13 14.86
C ILE A 264 -4.82 -6.57 15.32
N THR A 265 -4.21 -6.76 16.47
CA THR A 265 -3.87 -8.06 17.06
C THR A 265 -4.64 -8.29 18.34
N LYS A 266 -5.22 -9.49 18.49
CA LYS A 266 -5.80 -9.94 19.75
C LYS A 266 -4.65 -10.40 20.66
N LYS A 267 -4.46 -9.75 21.81
CA LYS A 267 -3.43 -10.15 22.78
C LYS A 267 -4.00 -10.98 23.92
N THR A 268 -5.22 -10.69 24.35
CA THR A 268 -5.97 -11.48 25.34
C THR A 268 -7.44 -11.53 24.94
N ALA A 269 -8.27 -12.24 25.71
CA ALA A 269 -9.72 -12.33 25.46
C ALA A 269 -10.37 -10.95 25.24
N ASN A 270 -9.98 -9.94 26.03
CA ASN A 270 -10.60 -8.61 26.06
C ASN A 270 -9.66 -7.49 25.60
N ARG A 271 -8.56 -7.82 24.90
CA ARG A 271 -7.56 -6.81 24.50
C ARG A 271 -7.15 -6.96 23.05
N PHE A 272 -7.51 -5.95 22.26
CA PHE A 272 -7.01 -5.73 20.91
C PHE A 272 -6.07 -4.53 20.91
N ILE A 273 -4.97 -4.62 20.16
CA ILE A 273 -4.01 -3.53 20.01
C ILE A 273 -3.52 -3.44 18.57
N HIS A 274 -3.00 -2.27 18.21
CA HIS A 274 -2.40 -2.01 16.92
C HIS A 274 -1.03 -2.67 16.81
N SER A 275 -0.81 -3.35 15.69
CA SER A 275 0.45 -3.99 15.32
C SER A 275 0.93 -3.48 13.97
N PHE A 276 2.23 -3.32 13.86
CA PHE A 276 2.94 -3.17 12.59
C PHE A 276 3.95 -4.30 12.44
N CYS A 277 4.01 -4.91 11.26
CA CYS A 277 4.95 -5.99 10.96
C CYS A 277 5.53 -5.83 9.55
N ILE A 278 6.79 -6.19 9.39
CA ILE A 278 7.45 -6.41 8.11
C ILE A 278 8.16 -7.76 8.17
N THR A 279 8.09 -8.52 7.09
CA THR A 279 8.84 -9.77 6.93
C THR A 279 9.76 -9.65 5.72
N GLN A 280 10.93 -10.27 5.78
CA GLN A 280 11.83 -10.32 4.63
C GLN A 280 12.68 -11.58 4.65
N LYS A 281 12.97 -12.13 3.47
CA LYS A 281 13.89 -13.27 3.31
C LYS A 281 15.31 -12.76 3.08
N LEU A 282 16.32 -13.43 3.64
CA LEU A 282 17.78 -13.18 3.46
C LEU A 282 18.30 -11.82 3.97
N ASP A 283 17.66 -10.71 3.62
CA ASP A 283 18.19 -9.35 3.79
C ASP A 283 18.00 -8.79 5.21
N TYR A 284 18.70 -9.34 6.20
CA TYR A 284 18.62 -8.89 7.59
C TYR A 284 18.95 -7.39 7.75
N ILE A 285 20.00 -6.92 7.05
CA ILE A 285 20.44 -5.52 7.06
C ILE A 285 19.31 -4.53 6.71
N VAL A 286 18.41 -4.94 5.81
CA VAL A 286 17.25 -4.13 5.42
C VAL A 286 16.30 -4.00 6.60
N LEU A 287 15.93 -5.10 7.28
CA LEU A 287 15.06 -5.03 8.45
C LEU A 287 15.72 -4.31 9.63
N TYR A 288 17.02 -4.47 9.84
CA TYR A 288 17.75 -3.76 10.88
C TYR A 288 17.76 -2.25 10.64
N SER A 289 17.98 -1.84 9.39
CA SER A 289 17.89 -0.44 8.99
C SER A 289 16.50 0.14 9.22
N ILE A 290 15.45 -0.61 8.86
CA ILE A 290 14.06 -0.20 9.11
C ILE A 290 13.76 -0.11 10.61
N LYS A 291 14.31 -1.04 11.42
CA LYS A 291 14.19 -1.01 12.88
C LYS A 291 14.70 0.32 13.44
N LEU A 292 15.88 0.78 13.00
CA LEU A 292 16.45 2.05 13.43
C LEU A 292 15.65 3.26 12.92
N LEU A 293 15.33 3.31 11.62
CA LEU A 293 14.59 4.43 11.02
C LEU A 293 13.19 4.63 11.61
N LEU A 294 12.50 3.53 11.95
CA LEU A 294 11.17 3.56 12.54
C LEU A 294 11.17 3.56 14.07
N ASN A 295 12.36 3.68 14.68
CA ASN A 295 12.55 3.67 16.12
C ASN A 295 11.80 2.49 16.77
N ILE A 296 12.01 1.26 16.27
CA ILE A 296 11.40 0.04 16.77
C ILE A 296 12.35 -0.64 17.74
N ASN A 297 11.91 -0.85 18.98
CA ASN A 297 12.79 -1.37 20.02
C ASN A 297 12.92 -2.91 19.95
N ASN A 298 11.92 -3.58 19.37
CA ASN A 298 11.86 -5.04 19.29
C ASN A 298 13.04 -5.61 18.49
N ASN A 299 13.53 -6.77 18.91
CA ASN A 299 14.53 -7.54 18.15
C ASN A 299 13.89 -8.19 16.92
N ILE A 300 14.69 -8.30 15.86
CA ILE A 300 14.30 -9.02 14.64
C ILE A 300 14.30 -10.50 14.94
N GLN A 301 13.20 -11.17 14.62
CA GLN A 301 12.98 -12.58 14.91
C GLN A 301 13.33 -13.43 13.69
N ASN A 302 14.06 -14.52 13.92
CA ASN A 302 14.23 -15.59 12.92
C ASN A 302 12.99 -16.47 12.95
N SER A 303 12.16 -16.37 11.92
CA SER A 303 10.91 -17.11 11.79
C SER A 303 11.04 -18.15 10.69
N HIS A 304 10.16 -19.16 10.74
CA HIS A 304 10.09 -20.17 9.70
C HIS A 304 8.66 -20.60 9.44
N HIS A 305 8.39 -20.96 8.18
CA HIS A 305 7.15 -21.61 7.77
C HIS A 305 7.47 -23.03 7.31
N ILE A 306 6.70 -24.01 7.76
CA ILE A 306 6.78 -25.39 7.28
C ILE A 306 5.67 -25.59 6.26
N TYR A 307 6.00 -26.06 5.06
CA TYR A 307 5.03 -26.40 4.03
C TYR A 307 5.36 -27.76 3.41
N MET A 308 4.35 -28.46 2.91
CA MET A 308 4.53 -29.75 2.27
C MET A 308 4.76 -29.57 0.77
N LYS A 309 5.75 -30.27 0.21
CA LYS A 309 5.98 -30.40 -1.23
C LYS A 309 5.85 -31.87 -1.60
N GLY A 310 4.62 -32.29 -1.93
CA GLY A 310 4.27 -33.71 -1.93
C GLY A 310 4.32 -34.23 -0.49
N GLU A 311 5.02 -35.35 -0.28
CA GLU A 311 5.21 -35.96 1.04
C GLU A 311 6.38 -35.35 1.84
N VAL A 312 7.13 -34.40 1.26
CA VAL A 312 8.32 -33.80 1.90
C VAL A 312 7.98 -32.52 2.63
N ALA A 313 8.22 -32.48 3.94
CA ALA A 313 8.17 -31.26 4.74
C ALA A 313 9.35 -30.34 4.43
N CYS A 314 9.05 -29.14 3.94
CA CYS A 314 10.03 -28.13 3.56
C CYS A 314 9.99 -26.95 4.55
N ARG A 315 11.16 -26.42 4.92
CA ARG A 315 11.29 -25.27 5.82
C ARG A 315 11.66 -24.00 5.04
N PHE A 316 10.88 -22.96 5.22
CA PHE A 316 11.13 -21.62 4.66
C PHE A 316 11.50 -20.64 5.77
N ASN A 317 12.77 -20.24 5.83
CA ASN A 317 13.26 -19.27 6.82
C ASN A 317 13.07 -17.83 6.34
N PHE A 318 12.66 -16.94 7.24
CA PHE A 318 12.51 -15.51 6.99
C PHE A 318 12.72 -14.71 8.28
N TYR A 319 13.10 -13.45 8.13
CA TYR A 319 13.21 -12.51 9.24
C TYR A 319 11.90 -11.75 9.43
N LYS A 320 11.57 -11.44 10.68
CA LYS A 320 10.34 -10.75 11.06
C LYS A 320 10.64 -9.61 12.03
N LEU A 321 10.23 -8.40 11.67
CA LEU A 321 10.25 -7.23 12.54
C LEU A 321 8.80 -6.83 12.86
N GLU A 322 8.41 -6.94 14.12
CA GLU A 322 7.06 -6.59 14.57
C GLU A 322 7.13 -5.69 15.81
N THR A 323 6.24 -4.69 15.88
CA THR A 323 6.02 -3.91 17.08
C THR A 323 4.54 -3.77 17.40
N THR A 324 4.26 -3.73 18.71
CA THR A 324 2.94 -3.42 19.28
C THR A 324 3.03 -2.33 20.35
N ASN A 325 4.22 -1.75 20.53
CA ASN A 325 4.47 -0.69 21.50
C ASN A 325 3.86 0.63 21.00
N SER A 326 3.06 1.28 21.85
CA SER A 326 2.33 2.50 21.47
C SER A 326 3.22 3.64 21.01
N LYS A 327 4.42 3.82 21.60
CA LYS A 327 5.36 4.88 21.20
C LYS A 327 5.90 4.62 19.79
N ASN A 328 6.29 3.38 19.49
CA ASN A 328 6.73 3.01 18.14
C ASN A 328 5.57 3.17 17.14
N ILE A 329 4.35 2.77 17.50
CA ILE A 329 3.16 2.94 16.65
C ILE A 329 2.88 4.41 16.33
N GLU A 330 2.92 5.30 17.32
CA GLU A 330 2.75 6.75 17.12
C GLU A 330 3.84 7.34 16.24
N TYR A 331 5.09 6.91 16.44
CA TYR A 331 6.20 7.30 15.58
C TYR A 331 5.97 6.87 14.13
N ILE A 332 5.60 5.61 13.90
CA ILE A 332 5.30 5.06 12.56
C ILE A 332 4.16 5.84 11.89
N MET A 333 3.09 6.14 12.63
CA MET A 333 1.97 6.94 12.12
C MET A 333 2.43 8.33 11.68
N ASN A 334 3.24 9.00 12.50
CA ASN A 334 3.80 10.31 12.18
C ASN A 334 4.77 10.25 11.00
N TYR A 335 5.57 9.19 10.91
CA TYR A 335 6.56 9.00 9.86
C TYR A 335 5.90 8.88 8.47
N PHE A 336 4.81 8.11 8.37
CA PHE A 336 4.11 7.80 7.11
C PHE A 336 2.92 8.71 6.77
N ARG A 337 2.61 9.72 7.60
CA ARG A 337 1.60 10.73 7.26
C ARG A 337 2.22 12.04 6.75
N TYR A 338 1.47 12.76 5.93
CA TYR A 338 1.71 14.16 5.64
C TYR A 338 1.20 15.06 6.79
N SER A 339 1.59 16.33 6.78
CA SER A 339 1.14 17.32 7.77
C SER A 339 -0.38 17.51 7.80
N ASN A 340 -1.05 17.30 6.65
CA ASN A 340 -2.50 17.34 6.52
C ASN A 340 -3.20 15.99 6.90
N TYR A 341 -2.51 15.11 7.63
CA TYR A 341 -3.00 13.79 8.07
C TYR A 341 -3.34 12.79 6.95
N THR A 342 -2.98 13.08 5.70
CA THR A 342 -3.12 12.11 4.61
C THR A 342 -1.94 11.12 4.60
N SER A 343 -2.21 9.92 4.10
CA SER A 343 -1.22 8.85 3.97
C SER A 343 -0.21 9.14 2.85
N LYS A 344 1.05 8.77 3.07
CA LYS A 344 2.10 8.78 2.04
C LYS A 344 2.04 7.58 1.09
N PHE A 345 1.34 6.52 1.46
CA PHE A 345 1.17 5.34 0.60
C PHE A 345 0.24 5.62 -0.57
N LEU A 346 0.45 4.93 -1.69
CA LEU A 346 -0.18 5.22 -2.96
C LEU A 346 -1.30 4.24 -3.37
N GLY A 347 -1.21 2.97 -2.97
CA GLY A 347 -2.15 1.90 -3.31
C GLY A 347 -3.08 1.54 -2.15
N MET A 348 -3.56 0.29 -2.10
CA MET A 348 -4.46 -0.13 -1.01
C MET A 348 -3.77 -0.16 0.36
N LYS A 349 -2.43 -0.14 0.43
CA LYS A 349 -1.73 0.06 1.71
C LYS A 349 -2.14 1.38 2.36
N SER A 350 -2.37 2.41 1.55
CA SER A 350 -2.86 3.71 1.99
C SER A 350 -4.22 3.61 2.70
N PHE A 351 -5.12 2.80 2.15
CA PHE A 351 -6.42 2.53 2.76
C PHE A 351 -6.26 1.75 4.09
N GLU A 352 -5.47 0.67 4.10
CA GLU A 352 -5.20 -0.11 5.31
C GLU A 352 -4.60 0.76 6.42
N PHE A 353 -3.57 1.54 6.08
CA PHE A 353 -2.89 2.45 6.99
C PHE A 353 -3.84 3.52 7.55
N ASN A 354 -4.70 4.10 6.70
CA ASN A 354 -5.66 5.12 7.16
C ASN A 354 -6.70 4.55 8.13
N ILE A 355 -7.25 3.36 7.88
CA ILE A 355 -8.18 2.70 8.82
C ILE A 355 -7.47 2.41 10.14
N TRP A 356 -6.27 1.83 10.05
CA TRP A 356 -5.46 1.48 11.20
C TRP A 356 -5.10 2.71 12.04
N MET A 357 -4.57 3.76 11.43
CA MET A 357 -4.23 5.04 12.06
C MET A 357 -5.47 5.72 12.68
N ARG A 358 -6.59 5.81 11.96
CA ARG A 358 -7.83 6.42 12.48
C ARG A 358 -8.40 5.66 13.65
N SER A 359 -8.38 4.32 13.60
CA SER A 359 -8.84 3.49 14.71
C SER A 359 -7.97 3.63 15.94
N TYR A 360 -6.68 3.93 15.78
CA TYR A 360 -5.79 4.24 16.90
C TYR A 360 -6.25 5.50 17.62
N TYR A 361 -6.47 6.60 16.90
CA TYR A 361 -6.91 7.84 17.53
C TYR A 361 -8.30 7.78 18.15
N LYS A 362 -9.22 7.02 17.55
CA LYS A 362 -10.63 7.00 17.99
C LYS A 362 -10.96 5.91 19.00
N TYR A 363 -10.32 4.74 18.88
CA TYR A 363 -10.78 3.51 19.51
C TYR A 363 -9.68 2.78 20.30
N LYS A 364 -8.52 3.41 20.54
CA LYS A 364 -7.49 2.84 21.41
C LYS A 364 -8.13 2.44 22.76
N ASN A 365 -7.80 1.23 23.21
CA ASN A 365 -8.37 0.58 24.42
C ASN A 365 -9.87 0.22 24.35
N ASN A 366 -10.57 0.45 23.24
CA ASN A 366 -11.96 0.00 23.06
C ASN A 366 -12.02 -1.37 22.36
N TYR A 367 -12.20 -2.43 23.14
CA TYR A 367 -12.22 -3.81 22.65
C TYR A 367 -13.23 -4.05 21.50
N ASN A 368 -14.51 -3.70 21.71
CA ASN A 368 -15.58 -3.99 20.75
C ASN A 368 -15.36 -3.27 19.42
N LYS A 369 -14.96 -2.00 19.46
CA LYS A 369 -14.68 -1.22 18.25
C LYS A 369 -13.44 -1.75 17.52
N LEU A 370 -12.37 -2.10 18.24
CA LEU A 370 -11.16 -2.65 17.62
C LEU A 370 -11.36 -4.06 17.05
N ASN A 371 -12.21 -4.88 17.68
CA ASN A 371 -12.60 -6.18 17.13
C ASN A 371 -13.31 -5.99 15.77
N HIS A 372 -14.25 -5.05 15.69
CA HIS A 372 -14.93 -4.72 14.44
C HIS A 372 -13.96 -4.17 13.37
N VAL A 373 -13.02 -3.30 13.74
CA VAL A 373 -11.98 -2.81 12.83
C VAL A 373 -11.08 -3.95 12.35
N GLN A 374 -10.71 -4.89 13.22
CA GLN A 374 -9.93 -6.07 12.84
C GLN A 374 -10.70 -6.91 11.80
N TYR A 375 -11.99 -7.14 12.02
CA TYR A 375 -12.84 -7.84 11.06
C TYR A 375 -12.85 -7.15 9.70
N ILE A 376 -13.02 -5.82 9.66
CA ILE A 376 -12.96 -5.03 8.42
C ILE A 376 -11.63 -5.25 7.70
N LEU A 377 -10.50 -5.02 8.39
CA LEU A 377 -9.17 -5.18 7.80
C LEU A 377 -8.92 -6.61 7.30
N LYS A 378 -9.33 -7.63 8.06
CA LYS A 378 -9.23 -9.04 7.66
C LYS A 378 -10.09 -9.35 6.45
N ARG A 379 -11.34 -8.87 6.41
CA ARG A 379 -12.25 -9.06 5.28
C ARG A 379 -11.66 -8.48 4.00
N TYR A 380 -11.09 -7.27 4.04
CA TYR A 380 -10.44 -6.67 2.87
C TYR A 380 -9.19 -7.41 2.40
N ARG A 381 -8.48 -8.11 3.29
CA ARG A 381 -7.36 -8.99 2.92
C ARG A 381 -7.83 -10.33 2.37
N ASN A 382 -8.87 -10.91 2.97
CA ASN A 382 -9.34 -12.27 2.73
C ASN A 382 -10.46 -12.39 1.70
N SER A 383 -11.13 -11.30 1.30
CA SER A 383 -12.12 -11.29 0.20
C SER A 383 -11.54 -11.80 -1.13
N CYS A 384 -10.24 -12.07 -1.17
CA CYS A 384 -9.51 -12.65 -2.27
C CYS A 384 -9.32 -14.18 -2.19
N LYS A 385 -9.65 -14.85 -1.08
CA LYS A 385 -9.58 -16.33 -0.96
C LYS A 385 -10.89 -17.04 -1.29
N ILE A 386 -12.02 -16.35 -1.14
CA ILE A 386 -13.36 -16.95 -1.23
C ILE A 386 -13.75 -17.31 -2.68
N ASN A 387 -13.17 -16.64 -3.68
CA ASN A 387 -13.50 -16.92 -5.09
C ASN A 387 -12.85 -18.17 -5.68
N ASN A 388 -12.06 -18.93 -4.91
CA ASN A 388 -11.43 -20.16 -5.39
C ASN A 388 -12.12 -21.46 -4.90
N ASN A 389 -13.11 -21.36 -4.01
CA ASN A 389 -13.74 -22.55 -3.41
C ASN A 389 -15.16 -22.86 -3.93
N ASN A 390 -15.65 -22.13 -4.93
CA ASN A 390 -17.01 -22.31 -5.46
C ASN A 390 -17.03 -22.96 -6.86
N ASN A 391 -16.03 -23.78 -7.20
CA ASN A 391 -16.05 -24.66 -8.37
C ASN A 391 -15.44 -26.01 -7.96
N VAL A 392 -16.23 -26.85 -7.30
CA VAL A 392 -16.07 -28.32 -7.26
C VAL A 392 -17.40 -28.90 -7.68
#